data_AF-A0A6G7WHP0-F1
#
_entry.id   AF-A0A6G7WHP0-F1
#
_cell.length_a   1.000
_cell.length_b   1.000
_cell.length_c   1.000
_cell.angle_alpha   90.00
_cell.angle_beta   90.00
_cell.angle_gamma   90.00
#
_symmetry.space_group_name_H-M   'P 1'
#
loop_
_entity.id
_entity.type
_entity.pdbx_description
1 polymer ?
#
loop_
_entity_poly.entity_id
_entity_poly.type
_entity_poly.pdbx_seq_one_letter_code
_entity_poly.pdbx_strand_id
1 'polypeptide(L)'
;MIHIYVFGAGSLLGLLLYRMSAGKKELTKPISYIYPCLGGLMTVATFQNATPAKLLLHALLYSTLFLMAVIDHHHMLIPDYLQVILLAVAFWDADALRSVSGALLLLAVTFISEKLVKDGIGGGDVKLLIIMGFYLGPTRTSLILMLASSLALFVLLLNKKNKQDPIPFGPYLIIAFFVAKELFPF
;
A
#
# COMPACT_ATOMS: atom_id res chain seq x y z
N MET A 1 -2.83 -1.65 -29.04
CA MET A 1 -1.39 -1.31 -28.87
C MET A 1 -1.09 -0.56 -27.57
N ILE A 2 -1.83 0.51 -27.21
CA ILE A 2 -1.45 1.38 -26.08
C ILE A 2 -1.52 0.67 -24.70
N HIS A 3 -2.49 -0.22 -24.48
CA HIS A 3 -2.56 -1.04 -23.25
C HIS A 3 -1.30 -1.90 -23.01
N ILE A 4 -0.63 -2.35 -24.07
CA ILE A 4 0.60 -3.16 -23.97
C ILE A 4 1.78 -2.27 -23.51
N TYR A 5 1.85 -1.02 -23.97
CA TYR A 5 2.87 -0.08 -23.51
C TYR A 5 2.68 0.30 -22.04
N VAL A 6 1.43 0.47 -21.60
CA VAL A 6 1.09 0.79 -20.20
C VAL A 6 1.43 -0.37 -19.28
N PHE A 7 1.07 -1.60 -19.69
CA PHE A 7 1.47 -2.82 -19.01
C PHE A 7 2.99 -2.96 -18.93
N GLY A 8 3.68 -2.73 -20.06
CA GLY A 8 5.14 -2.78 -20.16
C GLY A 8 5.82 -1.76 -19.24
N ALA A 9 5.35 -0.50 -19.23
CA ALA A 9 5.90 0.54 -18.37
C ALA A 9 5.69 0.22 -16.88
N GLY A 10 4.50 -0.25 -16.50
CA GLY A 10 4.20 -0.60 -15.11
C GLY A 10 4.95 -1.82 -14.60
N SER A 11 5.08 -2.85 -15.44
CA SER A 11 5.87 -4.04 -15.09
C SER A 11 7.37 -3.75 -15.02
N LEU A 12 7.91 -2.90 -15.91
CA LEU A 12 9.31 -2.44 -15.84
C LEU A 12 9.60 -1.63 -14.58
N LEU A 13 8.71 -0.70 -14.20
CA LEU A 13 8.83 0.05 -12.95
C LEU A 13 8.78 -0.87 -11.73
N GLY A 14 7.84 -1.81 -11.70
CA GLY A 14 7.79 -2.82 -10.64
C GLY A 14 9.07 -3.67 -10.58
N LEU A 15 9.63 -4.06 -11.73
CA LEU A 15 10.87 -4.83 -11.80
C LEU A 15 12.08 -4.03 -11.31
N LEU A 16 12.14 -2.72 -11.60
CA LEU A 16 13.16 -1.83 -11.07
C LEU A 16 13.07 -1.72 -9.55
N LEU A 17 11.88 -1.50 -9.01
CA LEU A 17 11.64 -1.47 -7.56
C LEU A 17 12.01 -2.82 -6.91
N TYR A 18 11.66 -3.93 -7.57
CA TYR A 18 12.06 -5.26 -7.14
C TYR A 18 13.58 -5.41 -7.11
N ARG A 19 14.33 -4.98 -8.13
CA ARG A 19 15.79 -5.04 -8.13
C ARG A 19 16.42 -4.20 -7.01
N MET A 20 15.86 -3.03 -6.73
CA MET A 20 16.28 -2.20 -5.59
C MET A 20 16.02 -2.89 -4.25
N SER A 21 14.98 -3.73 -4.19
CA SER A 21 14.60 -4.49 -3.01
C SER A 21 15.47 -5.73 -2.85
N ALA A 22 15.66 -6.52 -3.91
CA ALA A 22 16.36 -7.81 -3.91
C ALA A 22 17.82 -7.76 -3.43
N GLY A 23 18.46 -6.58 -3.43
CA GLY A 23 19.82 -6.39 -2.90
C GLY A 23 19.90 -6.10 -1.41
N LYS A 24 18.78 -6.00 -0.69
CA LYS A 24 18.76 -5.58 0.72
C LYS A 24 18.88 -6.76 1.68
N LYS A 25 19.84 -6.66 2.61
CA LYS A 25 20.09 -7.66 3.67
C LYS A 25 18.90 -7.89 4.60
N GLU A 26 17.98 -6.94 4.68
CA GLU A 26 16.75 -7.03 5.50
C GLU A 26 15.76 -8.08 4.98
N LEU A 27 15.86 -8.47 3.70
CA LEU A 27 14.97 -9.44 3.06
C LEU A 27 15.62 -10.83 3.08
N THR A 28 15.10 -11.72 3.92
CA THR A 28 15.70 -13.06 4.15
C THR A 28 15.24 -14.13 3.16
N LYS A 29 14.13 -13.89 2.44
CA LYS A 29 13.48 -14.82 1.52
C LYS A 29 13.40 -14.18 0.14
N PRO A 30 13.72 -14.92 -0.92
CA PRO A 30 13.63 -14.41 -2.29
C PRO A 30 12.17 -14.12 -2.63
N ILE A 31 11.92 -12.93 -3.18
CA ILE A 31 10.60 -12.51 -3.64
C ILE A 31 10.48 -12.88 -5.12
N SER A 32 9.32 -13.38 -5.57
CA SER A 32 9.12 -13.76 -6.96
C SER A 32 8.94 -12.54 -7.89
N TYR A 33 9.40 -12.65 -9.14
CA TYR A 33 9.26 -11.62 -10.17
C TYR A 33 7.81 -11.41 -10.65
N ILE A 34 6.91 -12.33 -10.32
CA ILE A 34 5.49 -12.30 -10.72
C ILE A 34 4.75 -11.11 -10.07
N TYR A 35 5.17 -10.69 -8.87
CA TYR A 35 4.48 -9.66 -8.09
C TYR A 35 4.60 -8.24 -8.67
N PRO A 36 5.79 -7.81 -9.13
CA PRO A 36 5.93 -6.62 -9.99
C PRO A 36 5.00 -6.58 -11.20
N CYS A 37 4.83 -7.72 -11.88
CA CYS A 37 4.00 -7.81 -13.08
C CYS A 37 2.51 -7.64 -12.77
N LEU A 38 2.06 -8.10 -11.61
CA LEU A 38 0.67 -7.88 -11.15
C LEU A 38 0.38 -6.40 -10.88
N GLY A 39 1.33 -5.67 -10.30
CA GLY A 39 1.23 -4.21 -10.17
C GLY A 39 1.09 -3.52 -11.53
N GLY A 40 1.84 -3.96 -12.54
CA GLY A 40 1.73 -3.49 -13.93
C GLY A 40 0.43 -3.88 -14.64
N LEU A 41 -0.25 -4.95 -14.23
CA LEU A 41 -1.58 -5.31 -14.75
C LEU A 41 -2.66 -4.34 -14.25
N MET A 42 -2.60 -3.96 -12.97
CA MET A 42 -3.59 -3.08 -12.34
C MET A 42 -3.59 -1.67 -12.94
N THR A 43 -2.48 -1.20 -13.51
CA THR A 43 -2.40 0.12 -14.16
C THR A 43 -3.19 0.17 -15.45
N VAL A 44 -3.29 -0.96 -16.15
CA VAL A 44 -4.06 -1.11 -17.38
C VAL A 44 -5.55 -0.93 -17.09
N ALA A 45 -6.02 -1.35 -15.91
CA ALA A 45 -7.41 -1.16 -15.50
C ALA A 45 -7.77 0.32 -15.33
N THR A 46 -6.82 1.16 -14.90
CA THR A 46 -7.03 2.62 -14.77
C THR A 46 -6.82 3.40 -16.07
N PHE A 47 -6.54 2.72 -17.19
CA PHE A 47 -6.10 3.37 -18.43
C PHE A 47 -7.16 4.27 -19.07
N GLN A 48 -8.44 4.00 -18.84
CA GLN A 48 -9.52 4.57 -19.65
C GLN A 48 -9.68 6.10 -19.51
N ASN A 49 -9.14 6.73 -18.46
CA ASN A 49 -9.38 8.16 -18.16
C ASN A 49 -8.13 8.97 -17.76
N ALA A 50 -6.90 8.47 -17.98
CA ALA A 50 -5.70 9.07 -17.42
C ALA A 50 -4.74 9.66 -18.47
N THR A 51 -4.16 10.82 -18.17
CA THR A 51 -3.04 11.39 -18.95
C THR A 51 -1.79 10.52 -18.81
N PRO A 52 -0.82 10.57 -19.76
CA PRO A 52 0.42 9.78 -19.68
C PRO A 52 1.18 9.95 -18.35
N ALA A 53 1.20 11.17 -17.80
CA ALA A 53 1.81 11.46 -16.51
C ALA A 53 1.06 10.76 -15.35
N LYS A 54 -0.28 10.81 -15.34
CA LYS A 54 -1.09 10.10 -14.35
C LYS A 54 -0.92 8.59 -14.46
N LEU A 55 -0.80 8.04 -15.66
CA LEU A 55 -0.56 6.61 -15.87
C LEU A 55 0.76 6.15 -15.25
N LEU A 56 1.82 6.93 -15.43
CA LEU A 56 3.12 6.64 -14.82
C LEU A 56 3.04 6.68 -13.29
N LEU A 57 2.30 7.66 -12.75
CA LEU A 57 2.10 7.82 -11.31
C LEU A 57 1.31 6.64 -10.71
N HIS A 58 0.21 6.24 -11.34
CA HIS A 58 -0.58 5.06 -10.94
C HIS A 58 0.24 3.77 -11.06
N ALA A 59 1.13 3.68 -12.07
CA ALA A 59 2.05 2.58 -12.20
C ALA A 59 3.06 2.48 -11.06
N LEU A 60 3.62 3.61 -10.64
CA LEU A 60 4.48 3.65 -9.48
C LEU A 60 3.71 3.31 -8.20
N LEU A 61 2.50 3.86 -8.03
CA LEU A 61 1.62 3.60 -6.88
C LEU A 61 1.32 2.11 -6.72
N TYR A 62 0.77 1.48 -7.76
CA TYR A 62 0.31 0.08 -7.68
C TYR A 62 1.45 -0.91 -7.58
N SER A 63 2.54 -0.69 -8.31
CA SER A 63 3.73 -1.54 -8.17
C SER A 63 4.34 -1.45 -6.77
N THR A 64 4.39 -0.24 -6.19
CA THR A 64 4.91 -0.03 -4.83
C THR A 64 4.00 -0.67 -3.78
N LEU A 65 2.69 -0.43 -3.83
CA LEU A 65 1.73 -1.03 -2.91
C LEU A 65 1.77 -2.56 -3.00
N PHE A 66 1.74 -3.13 -4.20
CA PHE A 66 1.75 -4.58 -4.36
C PHE A 66 3.04 -5.22 -3.83
N LEU A 67 4.19 -4.58 -4.06
CA LEU A 67 5.47 -5.03 -3.54
C LEU A 67 5.54 -4.93 -2.01
N MET A 68 4.99 -3.86 -1.41
CA MET A 68 4.85 -3.75 0.05
C MET A 68 3.99 -4.87 0.65
N ALA A 69 2.85 -5.21 0.04
CA ALA A 69 2.00 -6.30 0.52
C ALA A 69 2.75 -7.64 0.55
N VAL A 70 3.52 -7.93 -0.50
CA VAL A 70 4.28 -9.19 -0.60
C VAL A 70 5.43 -9.22 0.40
N ILE A 71 6.15 -8.10 0.56
CA ILE A 71 7.23 -8.02 1.55
C ILE A 71 6.65 -8.19 2.95
N ASP A 72 5.57 -7.49 3.29
CA ASP A 72 4.96 -7.60 4.61
C ASP A 72 4.42 -9.01 4.88
N HIS A 73 3.81 -9.66 3.89
CA HIS A 73 3.35 -11.05 4.03
C HIS A 73 4.49 -12.04 4.33
N HIS A 74 5.68 -11.85 3.75
CA HIS A 74 6.81 -12.78 3.90
C HIS A 74 7.75 -12.44 5.05
N HIS A 75 7.91 -11.15 5.35
CA HIS A 75 8.93 -10.59 6.25
C HIS A 75 8.36 -9.77 7.41
N MET A 76 7.05 -9.53 7.46
CA MET A 76 6.39 -8.73 8.51
C MET A 76 7.02 -7.34 8.68
N LEU A 77 7.51 -6.77 7.58
CA LEU A 77 8.23 -5.52 7.56
C LEU A 77 7.84 -4.72 6.31
N ILE A 78 7.61 -3.42 6.49
CA ILE A 78 7.38 -2.48 5.39
C ILE A 78 8.62 -1.60 5.25
N PRO A 79 9.39 -1.73 4.16
CA PRO A 79 10.63 -0.98 4.02
C PRO A 79 10.44 0.52 3.82
N ASP A 80 11.23 1.33 4.53
CA ASP A 80 11.11 2.80 4.53
C ASP A 80 11.27 3.43 3.14
N TYR A 81 12.15 2.91 2.28
CA TYR A 81 12.37 3.47 0.94
C TYR A 81 11.13 3.37 0.04
N LEU A 82 10.33 2.30 0.19
CA LEU A 82 9.08 2.15 -0.56
C LEU A 82 8.04 3.16 -0.03
N GLN A 83 8.05 3.42 1.28
CA GLN A 83 7.18 4.43 1.89
C GLN A 83 7.53 5.84 1.40
N VAL A 84 8.82 6.16 1.24
CA VAL A 84 9.26 7.43 0.66
C VAL A 84 8.80 7.58 -0.79
N ILE A 85 8.89 6.52 -1.59
CA ILE A 85 8.39 6.52 -2.97
C ILE A 85 6.87 6.76 -2.99
N LEU A 86 6.13 6.07 -2.13
CA LEU A 86 4.69 6.23 -2.00
C LEU A 86 4.30 7.65 -1.59
N LEU A 87 5.05 8.25 -0.67
CA LEU A 87 4.84 9.63 -0.25
C LEU A 87 5.12 10.61 -1.40
N ALA A 88 6.20 10.42 -2.17
CA ALA A 88 6.52 11.26 -3.33
C ALA A 88 5.42 11.18 -4.40
N VAL A 89 4.87 9.99 -4.62
CA VAL A 89 3.69 9.79 -5.49
C VAL A 89 2.50 10.57 -4.96
N ALA A 90 2.24 10.45 -3.65
CA ALA A 90 1.11 11.11 -3.04
C ALA A 90 1.20 12.63 -3.13
N PHE A 91 2.40 13.22 -2.96
CA PHE A 91 2.62 14.66 -3.12
C PHE A 91 2.29 15.19 -4.51
N TRP A 92 2.48 14.38 -5.55
CA TRP A 92 2.23 14.81 -6.93
C TRP A 92 0.74 14.85 -7.29
N ASP A 93 -0.05 13.93 -6.74
CA ASP A 93 -1.50 13.81 -7.02
C ASP A 93 -2.38 14.52 -5.98
N ALA A 94 -1.81 14.86 -4.82
CA ALA A 94 -2.51 15.36 -3.66
C ALA A 94 -3.09 16.77 -3.85
N ASP A 95 -4.36 16.95 -3.48
CA ASP A 95 -4.89 18.26 -3.12
C ASP A 95 -4.32 18.71 -1.77
N ALA A 96 -3.40 19.68 -1.80
CA ALA A 96 -2.59 20.10 -0.64
C ALA A 96 -3.38 20.29 0.68
N LEU A 97 -4.56 20.91 0.63
CA LEU A 97 -5.41 21.16 1.81
C LEU A 97 -6.02 19.88 2.41
N ARG A 98 -6.44 18.94 1.56
CA ARG A 98 -7.03 17.66 2.00
C ARG A 98 -5.94 16.72 2.53
N SER A 99 -4.75 16.80 1.95
CA SER A 99 -3.62 15.95 2.30
C SER A 99 -2.98 16.31 3.62
N VAL A 100 -2.81 17.60 3.92
CA VAL A 100 -2.26 18.06 5.20
C VAL A 100 -3.20 17.71 6.37
N SER A 101 -4.50 17.97 6.21
CA SER A 101 -5.50 17.64 7.24
C SER A 101 -5.64 16.14 7.49
N GLY A 102 -5.58 15.32 6.43
CA GLY A 102 -5.57 13.86 6.54
C GLY A 102 -4.34 13.31 7.25
N ALA A 103 -3.15 13.81 6.88
CA ALA A 103 -1.90 13.37 7.50
C ALA A 103 -1.82 13.74 8.99
N LEU A 104 -2.18 14.98 9.36
CA LEU A 104 -2.18 15.43 10.75
C LEU A 104 -3.15 14.64 11.63
N LEU A 105 -4.37 14.39 11.12
CA LEU A 105 -5.37 13.63 11.86
C LEU A 105 -4.91 12.18 12.07
N LEU A 106 -4.39 11.53 11.03
CA LEU A 106 -3.93 10.15 11.15
C LEU A 106 -2.66 10.02 11.97
N LEU A 107 -1.73 10.97 11.88
CA LEU A 107 -0.56 11.02 12.75
C LEU A 107 -0.97 11.15 14.22
N ALA A 108 -1.94 12.02 14.53
CA ALA A 108 -2.44 12.18 15.89
C ALA A 108 -3.10 10.89 16.39
N VAL A 109 -3.99 10.27 15.59
CA VAL A 109 -4.69 9.03 15.96
C VAL A 109 -3.69 7.88 16.16
N THR A 110 -2.72 7.71 15.27
CA THR A 110 -1.76 6.60 15.36
C THR A 110 -0.79 6.79 16.52
N PHE A 111 -0.29 8.01 16.74
CA PHE A 111 0.58 8.33 17.89
C PHE A 111 -0.13 8.13 19.22
N ILE A 112 -1.42 8.49 19.30
CA ILE A 112 -2.26 8.21 20.47
C ILE A 112 -2.46 6.71 20.64
N SER A 113 -2.72 5.96 19.56
CA SER A 113 -2.92 4.51 19.61
C SER A 113 -1.67 3.75 20.06
N GLU A 114 -0.47 4.16 19.61
CA GLU A 114 0.80 3.56 20.00
C GLU A 114 1.07 3.72 21.51
N LYS A 115 0.65 4.85 22.10
CA LYS A 115 0.77 5.08 23.54
C LYS A 115 -0.26 4.34 24.39
N LEU A 116 -1.46 4.11 23.85
CA LEU A 116 -2.58 3.49 24.57
C LEU A 116 -2.59 1.96 24.45
N VAL A 117 -2.14 1.42 23.32
CA VAL A 117 -2.19 -0.01 23.01
C VAL A 117 -0.78 -0.58 23.07
N LYS A 118 -0.48 -1.33 24.14
CA LYS A 118 0.73 -2.16 24.20
C LYS A 118 0.67 -3.21 23.09
N ASP A 119 1.75 -3.34 22.32
CA ASP A 119 1.83 -4.22 21.15
C ASP A 119 0.74 -3.91 20.10
N GLY A 120 0.49 -2.62 19.86
CA GLY A 120 -0.46 -2.12 18.88
C GLY A 120 -0.07 -2.38 17.42
N ILE A 121 -0.70 -1.64 16.49
CA ILE A 121 -0.42 -1.72 15.06
C ILE A 121 1.08 -1.46 14.81
N GLY A 122 1.76 -2.36 14.10
CA GLY A 122 3.20 -2.28 13.87
C GLY A 122 3.62 -0.94 13.26
N GLY A 123 4.79 -0.42 13.64
CA GLY A 123 5.23 0.92 13.21
C GLY A 123 5.31 1.11 11.69
N GLY A 124 5.53 0.04 10.92
CA GLY A 124 5.46 0.06 9.46
C GLY A 124 4.05 0.36 8.94
N ASP A 125 3.04 -0.30 9.50
CA ASP A 125 1.62 -0.14 9.14
C ASP A 125 1.11 1.25 9.52
N VAL A 126 1.54 1.78 10.67
CA VAL A 126 1.24 3.15 11.10
C VAL A 126 1.73 4.17 10.07
N LYS A 127 2.97 4.06 9.61
CA LYS A 127 3.51 4.96 8.58
C LYS A 127 2.75 4.83 7.26
N LEU A 128 2.40 3.62 6.86
CA LEU A 128 1.60 3.37 5.65
C LEU A 128 0.21 4.02 5.75
N LEU A 129 -0.46 3.93 6.89
CA LEU A 129 -1.74 4.60 7.15
C LEU A 129 -1.62 6.13 7.09
N ILE A 130 -0.54 6.72 7.63
CA ILE A 130 -0.30 8.17 7.55
C ILE A 130 -0.15 8.61 6.09
N ILE A 131 0.63 7.87 5.29
CA ILE A 131 0.83 8.18 3.87
C ILE A 131 -0.48 8.01 3.08
N MET A 132 -1.27 6.97 3.36
CA MET A 132 -2.61 6.81 2.77
C MET A 132 -3.54 7.95 3.18
N GLY A 133 -3.46 8.41 4.43
CA GLY A 133 -4.12 9.62 4.93
C GLY A 133 -3.79 10.89 4.17
N PHE A 134 -2.50 11.07 3.90
CA PHE A 134 -2.02 12.17 3.08
C PHE A 134 -2.55 12.07 1.65
N TYR A 135 -2.56 10.87 1.06
CA TYR A 135 -3.00 10.68 -0.32
C TYR A 135 -4.53 10.82 -0.50
N LEU A 136 -5.32 10.19 0.38
CA LEU A 136 -6.77 10.02 0.20
C LEU A 136 -7.63 10.96 1.07
N GLY A 137 -7.02 11.58 2.08
CA GLY A 137 -7.72 12.28 3.14
C GLY A 137 -8.27 11.35 4.23
N PRO A 138 -8.74 11.92 5.35
CA PRO A 138 -9.06 11.17 6.56
C PRO A 138 -10.27 10.24 6.40
N THR A 139 -11.30 10.68 5.67
CA THR A 139 -12.55 9.92 5.49
C THR A 139 -12.32 8.59 4.78
N ARG A 140 -11.55 8.60 3.68
CA ARG A 140 -11.29 7.41 2.87
C ARG A 140 -10.31 6.47 3.57
N THR A 141 -9.31 7.01 4.24
CA THR A 141 -8.36 6.19 5.00
C THR A 141 -9.03 5.50 6.20
N SER A 142 -9.98 6.17 6.87
CA SER A 142 -10.78 5.51 7.91
C SER A 142 -11.60 4.34 7.37
N LEU A 143 -12.17 4.48 6.16
CA LEU A 143 -12.89 3.38 5.50
C LEU A 143 -11.95 2.21 5.18
N ILE A 144 -10.76 2.50 4.63
CA ILE A 144 -9.75 1.48 4.33
C ILE A 144 -9.31 0.75 5.60
N LEU A 145 -9.06 1.49 6.69
CA LEU A 145 -8.69 0.91 7.97
C LEU A 145 -9.78 -0.03 8.51
N MET A 146 -11.04 0.38 8.39
CA MET A 146 -12.19 -0.43 8.83
C MET A 146 -12.35 -1.70 8.00
N LEU A 147 -12.21 -1.61 6.67
CA LEU A 147 -12.26 -2.77 5.77
C LEU A 147 -11.10 -3.74 6.02
N ALA A 148 -9.88 -3.21 6.18
CA ALA A 148 -8.69 -4.00 6.46
C ALA A 148 -8.81 -4.76 7.79
N SER A 149 -9.26 -4.06 8.84
CA SER A 149 -9.49 -4.65 10.17
C SER A 149 -10.58 -5.73 10.14
N SER A 150 -11.66 -5.50 9.41
CA SER A 150 -12.75 -6.46 9.25
C SER A 150 -12.28 -7.72 8.52
N LEU A 151 -11.49 -7.56 7.45
CA LEU A 151 -10.94 -8.67 6.69
C LEU A 151 -9.91 -9.47 7.50
N ALA A 152 -9.02 -8.78 8.22
CA ALA A 152 -8.06 -9.41 9.11
C ALA A 152 -8.75 -10.20 10.22
N LEU A 153 -9.79 -9.63 10.85
CA LEU A 153 -10.59 -10.29 11.87
C LEU A 153 -11.33 -11.52 11.30
N PHE A 154 -11.93 -11.40 10.11
CA PHE A 154 -12.62 -12.51 9.46
C PHE A 154 -11.66 -13.68 9.18
N VAL A 155 -10.45 -13.39 8.68
CA VAL A 155 -9.42 -14.41 8.45
C VAL A 155 -8.93 -15.02 9.77
N LEU A 156 -8.76 -14.22 10.83
CA LEU A 156 -8.39 -14.72 12.16
C LEU A 156 -9.45 -15.67 12.72
N LEU A 157 -10.73 -15.37 12.52
CA LEU A 157 -11.84 -16.22 12.98
C LEU A 157 -11.92 -17.55 12.21
N LEU A 158 -11.58 -17.55 10.91
CA LEU A 158 -11.56 -18.74 10.06
C LEU A 158 -10.29 -19.59 10.24
N ASN A 159 -9.16 -18.95 10.56
CA ASN A 159 -7.91 -19.66 10.78
C ASN A 159 -7.93 -20.38 12.14
N LYS A 160 -7.87 -21.71 12.10
CA LYS A 160 -7.67 -22.57 13.28
C LYS A 160 -6.23 -22.55 13.84
N LYS A 161 -5.34 -21.71 13.29
CA LYS A 161 -3.96 -21.56 13.79
C LYS A 161 -3.96 -20.83 15.14
N ASN A 162 -2.87 -20.98 15.89
CA ASN A 162 -2.71 -20.33 17.19
C ASN A 162 -2.91 -18.81 17.05
N LYS A 163 -3.82 -18.25 17.85
CA LYS A 163 -4.12 -16.81 17.94
C LYS A 163 -2.93 -15.93 18.35
N GLN A 164 -1.76 -16.54 18.59
CA GLN A 164 -0.53 -15.89 19.03
C GLN A 164 0.46 -15.64 17.88
N ASP A 165 0.23 -16.20 16.68
CA ASP A 165 1.08 -15.90 15.54
C ASP A 165 0.76 -14.47 15.04
N PRO A 166 1.78 -13.59 14.92
CA PRO A 166 1.56 -12.24 14.43
C PRO A 166 1.09 -12.28 12.98
N ILE A 167 0.00 -11.54 12.69
CA ILE A 167 -0.60 -11.46 11.35
C ILE A 167 -0.10 -10.18 10.65
N PRO A 168 0.44 -10.28 9.41
CA PRO A 168 0.86 -9.11 8.66
C PRO A 168 -0.35 -8.27 8.29
N PHE A 169 -0.42 -7.02 8.76
CA PHE A 169 -1.57 -6.15 8.54
C PHE A 169 -1.49 -5.39 7.19
N GLY A 170 -0.28 -5.14 6.68
CA GLY A 170 -0.02 -4.44 5.43
C GLY A 170 -0.80 -5.00 4.22
N PRO A 171 -0.82 -6.33 3.95
CA PRO A 171 -1.59 -6.91 2.86
C PRO A 171 -3.07 -6.58 2.94
N TYR A 172 -3.66 -6.61 4.15
CA TYR A 172 -5.08 -6.30 4.33
C TYR A 172 -5.38 -4.83 4.09
N LEU A 173 -4.49 -3.91 4.48
CA LEU A 173 -4.59 -2.49 4.14
C LEU A 173 -4.55 -2.26 2.62
N ILE A 174 -3.66 -2.95 1.93
CA ILE A 174 -3.50 -2.79 0.48
C ILE A 174 -4.68 -3.40 -0.28
N ILE A 175 -5.20 -4.55 0.16
CA ILE A 175 -6.43 -5.13 -0.40
C ILE A 175 -7.61 -4.18 -0.16
N ALA A 176 -7.76 -3.65 1.06
CA ALA A 176 -8.81 -2.69 1.39
C ALA A 176 -8.71 -1.41 0.55
N PHE A 177 -7.50 -0.94 0.23
CA PHE A 177 -7.28 0.19 -0.69
C PHE A 177 -7.86 -0.11 -2.09
N PHE A 178 -7.56 -1.28 -2.66
CA PHE A 178 -8.09 -1.64 -3.98
C PHE A 178 -9.61 -1.80 -3.97
N VAL A 179 -10.16 -2.48 -2.95
CA VAL A 179 -11.61 -2.63 -2.79
C VAL A 179 -12.29 -1.27 -2.64
N ALA A 180 -11.74 -0.38 -1.82
CA ALA A 180 -12.28 0.96 -1.63
C ALA A 180 -12.24 1.79 -2.92
N LYS A 181 -11.19 1.66 -3.73
CA LYS A 181 -11.09 2.35 -5.03
C LYS A 181 -12.18 1.90 -6.00
N GLU A 182 -12.46 0.61 -6.08
CA GLU A 182 -13.52 0.06 -6.94
C GLU A 182 -14.92 0.48 -6.47
N LEU A 183 -15.15 0.52 -5.16
CA LEU A 183 -16.44 0.95 -4.58
C LEU A 183 -16.65 2.47 -4.67
N PHE A 184 -15.58 3.24 -4.51
CA PHE A 184 -15.60 4.71 -4.50
C PHE A 184 -14.47 5.23 -5.38
N PRO A 185 -14.70 5.44 -6.69
CA PRO A 185 -13.64 5.86 -7.60
C PRO A 185 -13.09 7.23 -7.20
N PHE A 186 -11.76 7.28 -7.10
CA PHE A 186 -10.97 8.48 -6.84
C PHE A 186 -9.66 8.44 -7.60
#